data_AF-A0A967I224-F1
#
_entry.id   AF-A0A967I224-F1
#
_cell.length_a   1.000
_cell.length_b   1.000
_cell.length_c   1.000
_cell.angle_alpha   90.00
_cell.angle_beta   90.00
_cell.angle_gamma   90.00
#
_symmetry.space_group_name_H-M   'P 1'
#
loop_
_entity.id
_entity.type
_entity.pdbx_description
1 polymer ?
#
loop_
_entity_poly.entity_id
_entity_poly.type
_entity_poly.pdbx_seq_one_letter_code
_entity_poly.pdbx_strand_id
1 'polypeptide(L)'
;SHEGFIYVRNEYPLAVVRLVEAIKQAETYGLLGDDILGSGFNFTIKISTGAGAFVCGESTALMRSLEGKVGRPRAKYIHTVEKGYRQSPSTLNNVETWA
;
A
#
# COMPACT_ATOMS: atom_id res chain seq x y z
N SER A 1 -12.72 -1.06 4.48
CA SER A 1 -11.44 -1.49 3.89
C SER A 1 -10.60 -2.09 5.01
N HIS A 2 -10.27 -3.38 4.94
CA HIS A 2 -9.59 -4.10 6.04
C HIS A 2 -8.09 -4.36 5.73
N GLU A 3 -7.60 -3.85 4.60
CA GLU A 3 -6.22 -4.06 4.15
C GLU A 3 -5.64 -2.73 3.62
N GLY A 4 -4.39 -2.45 3.99
CA GLY A 4 -3.56 -1.36 3.49
C GLY A 4 -2.29 -1.88 2.82
N PHE A 5 -1.81 -1.16 1.80
CA PHE A 5 -0.58 -1.50 1.09
C PHE A 5 0.39 -0.34 1.14
N ILE A 6 1.62 -0.60 1.58
CA ILE A 6 2.71 0.38 1.55
C ILE A 6 3.67 -0.05 0.45
N TYR A 7 3.83 0.79 -0.56
CA TYR A 7 4.81 0.59 -1.60
C TYR A 7 6.09 1.33 -1.25
N VAL A 8 7.19 0.59 -1.07
CA VAL A 8 8.51 1.16 -0.79
C VAL A 8 9.42 0.92 -1.98
N ARG A 9 10.17 1.96 -2.37
CA ARG A 9 11.19 1.82 -3.42
C ARG A 9 12.33 0.95 -2.91
N ASN A 10 12.82 0.06 -3.76
CA ASN A 10 13.91 -0.86 -3.40
C ASN A 10 15.26 -0.15 -3.15
N GLU A 11 15.38 1.12 -3.56
CA GLU A 11 16.52 1.98 -3.26
C GLU A 11 16.60 2.39 -1.77
N TYR A 12 15.54 2.17 -0.98
CA TYR A 12 15.49 2.49 0.46
C TYR A 12 15.31 1.23 1.33
N PRO A 13 16.28 0.30 1.36
CA PRO A 13 16.16 -0.94 2.13
C PRO A 13 16.00 -0.68 3.63
N LEU A 14 16.64 0.37 4.15
CA LEU A 14 16.52 0.76 5.57
C LEU A 14 15.09 1.19 5.94
N ALA A 15 14.38 1.86 5.02
CA ALA A 15 12.99 2.27 5.26
C ALA A 15 12.08 1.04 5.35
N VAL A 16 12.31 0.02 4.53
CA VAL A 16 11.57 -1.25 4.59
C VAL A 16 11.76 -1.92 5.94
N VAL A 17 13.00 -2.04 6.42
CA VAL A 17 13.29 -2.68 7.72
C VAL A 17 12.58 -1.95 8.85
N ARG A 18 12.68 -0.61 8.88
CA ARG A 18 12.00 0.22 9.89
C ARG A 18 10.49 0.09 9.84
N LEU A 19 9.90 0.08 8.64
CA LEU A 19 8.46 -0.10 8.47
C LEU A 19 8.00 -1.48 8.93
N VAL A 20 8.74 -2.54 8.61
CA VAL A 20 8.43 -3.90 9.08
C VAL A 20 8.47 -3.95 10.61
N GLU A 21 9.47 -3.34 11.23
CA GLU A 21 9.57 -3.29 12.69
C GLU A 21 8.43 -2.49 13.31
N ALA A 22 8.10 -1.32 12.76
CA ALA A 22 6.99 -0.48 13.22
C ALA A 22 5.64 -1.18 13.09
N ILE A 23 5.39 -1.90 11.99
CA ILE A 23 4.16 -2.70 11.81
C ILE A 23 4.08 -3.79 12.86
N LYS A 24 5.17 -4.55 13.08
CA LYS A 24 5.20 -5.60 14.12
C LYS A 24 4.94 -5.04 15.51
N GLN A 25 5.51 -3.88 15.83
CA GLN A 25 5.25 -3.20 17.08
C GLN A 25 3.76 -2.82 17.17
N ALA A 26 3.20 -2.19 16.13
CA ALA A 26 1.78 -1.82 16.10
C ALA A 26 0.85 -3.03 16.25
N GLU A 27 1.17 -4.18 15.63
CA GLU A 27 0.45 -5.44 15.83
C GLU A 27 0.57 -5.93 17.29
N THR A 28 1.76 -5.87 17.87
CA THR A 28 1.99 -6.27 19.27
C THR A 28 1.24 -5.38 20.27
N TYR A 29 1.12 -4.09 19.97
CA TYR A 29 0.35 -3.12 20.77
C TYR A 29 -1.17 -3.19 20.51
N GLY A 30 -1.64 -4.03 19.58
CA GLY A 30 -3.06 -4.11 19.19
C GLY A 30 -3.56 -2.86 18.47
N LEU A 31 -2.65 -2.06 17.89
CA LEU A 31 -2.96 -0.90 17.05
C LEU A 31 -3.15 -1.28 15.58
N LEU A 32 -2.73 -2.49 15.23
CA LEU A 32 -2.84 -3.07 13.89
C LEU A 32 -3.15 -4.57 14.01
N GLY A 33 -3.71 -5.17 12.96
CA GLY A 33 -4.09 -6.59 12.96
C GLY A 33 -5.58 -6.79 13.23
N ASP A 34 -5.91 -7.86 13.95
CA ASP A 34 -7.28 -8.22 14.31
C ASP A 34 -7.71 -7.52 15.59
N ASP A 35 -8.97 -7.06 15.59
CA ASP A 35 -9.64 -6.40 16.71
C ASP A 35 -8.84 -5.24 17.33
N ILE A 36 -8.50 -4.25 16.48
CA ILE A 36 -7.69 -3.10 16.88
C ILE A 36 -8.33 -2.41 18.09
N LEU A 37 -7.60 -2.37 19.19
CA LEU A 37 -8.04 -1.81 20.47
C LEU A 37 -9.40 -2.34 20.98
N GLY A 38 -9.82 -3.55 20.59
CA GLY A 38 -11.11 -4.12 21.01
C GLY A 38 -12.33 -3.46 20.34
N SER A 39 -12.13 -2.77 19.22
CA SER A 39 -13.18 -2.01 18.51
C SER A 39 -14.01 -2.87 17.54
N GLY A 40 -13.66 -4.13 17.33
CA GLY A 40 -14.22 -5.01 16.30
C GLY A 40 -13.73 -4.70 14.89
N PHE A 41 -12.74 -3.81 14.74
CA PHE A 41 -12.18 -3.40 13.46
C PHE A 41 -10.84 -4.10 13.19
N ASN A 42 -10.76 -4.79 12.05
CA ASN A 42 -9.55 -5.48 11.62
C ASN A 42 -8.88 -4.68 10.51
N PHE A 43 -7.58 -4.41 10.64
CA PHE A 43 -6.81 -3.73 9.61
C PHE A 43 -5.40 -4.29 9.51
N THR A 44 -5.07 -4.82 8.34
CA THR A 44 -3.75 -5.41 8.06
C THR A 44 -2.98 -4.54 7.07
N ILE A 45 -1.70 -4.29 7.33
CA ILE A 45 -0.82 -3.58 6.39
C ILE A 45 0.15 -4.57 5.74
N LYS A 46 0.28 -4.50 4.41
CA LYS A 46 1.27 -5.26 3.64
C LYS A 46 2.28 -4.31 3.01
N ILE A 47 3.57 -4.61 3.17
CA ILE A 47 4.64 -3.88 2.50
C ILE A 47 4.97 -4.59 1.20
N SER A 48 5.00 -3.85 0.09
CA SER A 48 5.48 -4.33 -1.20
C SER A 48 6.68 -3.51 -1.64
N THR A 49 7.78 -4.18 -1.94
CA THR A 49 8.97 -3.54 -2.51
C THR A 49 8.95 -3.68 -4.03
N GLY A 50 9.19 -2.58 -4.75
CA GLY A 50 9.24 -2.61 -6.21
C GLY A 50 10.53 -3.22 -6.75
N ALA A 51 10.48 -4.10 -7.74
CA ALA A 51 11.66 -4.75 -8.34
C ALA A 51 12.53 -3.82 -9.24
N GLY A 52 12.68 -2.55 -8.87
CA GLY A 52 13.42 -1.56 -9.68
C GLY A 52 12.71 -1.13 -10.97
N ALA A 53 11.47 -1.60 -11.21
CA ALA A 53 10.66 -1.13 -12.31
C ALA A 53 10.13 0.27 -11.99
N PHE A 54 10.85 1.28 -12.48
CA PHE A 54 10.43 2.66 -12.53
C PHE A 54 9.21 2.78 -13.43
N VAL A 55 8.03 2.44 -12.91
CA VAL A 55 6.78 2.64 -13.62
C VAL A 55 6.39 4.09 -13.40
N CYS A 56 6.76 4.93 -14.35
CA CYS A 56 6.61 6.38 -14.40
C CYS A 56 5.35 6.88 -13.70
N GLY A 57 5.49 7.41 -12.47
CA GLY A 57 4.67 8.46 -11.85
C GLY A 57 3.14 8.34 -11.80
N GLU A 58 2.54 7.31 -12.38
CA GLU A 58 1.09 7.17 -12.52
C GLU A 58 0.55 6.20 -11.46
N SER A 59 -0.38 6.71 -10.67
CA SER A 59 -1.10 5.99 -9.61
C SER A 59 -1.70 4.67 -10.10
N THR A 60 -2.14 4.60 -11.37
CA THR A 60 -2.70 3.39 -11.99
C THR A 60 -1.64 2.30 -12.22
N ALA A 61 -0.43 2.71 -12.57
CA ALA A 61 0.64 1.82 -12.95
C ALA A 61 1.30 1.18 -11.70
N LEU A 62 1.37 1.92 -10.60
CA LEU A 62 1.75 1.40 -9.28
C LEU A 62 0.77 0.32 -8.78
N MET A 63 -0.53 0.56 -8.91
CA MET A 63 -1.54 -0.43 -8.50
C MET A 63 -1.42 -1.74 -9.29
N ARG A 64 -1.16 -1.67 -10.61
CA ARG A 64 -0.94 -2.89 -11.41
C ARG A 64 0.33 -3.63 -11.04
N SER A 65 1.39 -2.90 -10.69
CA SER A 65 2.64 -3.48 -10.18
C SER A 65 2.39 -4.23 -8.86
N LEU A 66 1.61 -3.64 -7.94
CA LEU A 66 1.17 -4.31 -6.70
C LEU A 66 0.31 -5.55 -6.95
N GLU A 67 -0.40 -5.61 -8.08
CA GLU A 67 -1.14 -6.80 -8.52
C GLU A 67 -0.24 -7.87 -9.19
N GLY A 68 1.07 -7.62 -9.34
CA GLY A 68 1.99 -8.49 -10.07
C GLY A 68 1.80 -8.43 -11.60
N LYS A 69 1.06 -7.45 -12.11
CA LYS A 69 0.81 -7.24 -13.54
C LYS A 69 1.80 -6.22 -14.09
N VAL A 70 2.05 -6.29 -15.40
CA VAL A 70 2.86 -5.27 -16.09
C VAL A 70 2.26 -3.89 -15.82
N GLY A 71 3.08 -2.98 -15.31
CA GLY A 71 2.73 -1.60 -14.97
C GLY A 71 2.47 -0.74 -16.20
N ARG A 72 1.48 -1.10 -17.01
CA ARG A 72 0.98 -0.23 -18.08
C ARG A 72 -0.04 0.74 -17.49
N PRO A 73 0.10 2.05 -17.70
CA PRO A 73 -0.89 3.02 -17.26
C PRO A 73 -2.26 2.68 -17.84
N ARG A 74 -3.31 2.84 -17.04
CA ARG A 74 -4.70 2.77 -17.54
C ARG A 74 -5.14 4.16 -17.94
N ALA A 75 -6.05 4.22 -18.90
CA ALA A 75 -6.67 5.46 -19.30
C ALA A 75 -7.31 6.18 -18.10
N LYS A 76 -7.01 7.48 -17.97
CA LYS A 76 -7.28 8.33 -16.81
C LYS A 76 -8.77 8.51 -16.45
N TYR A 77 -9.69 8.05 -17.31
CA TYR A 77 -11.14 8.15 -17.10
C TYR A 77 -11.66 7.22 -15.99
N ILE A 78 -10.89 6.19 -15.60
CA ILE A 78 -11.23 5.34 -14.45
C ILE A 78 -10.49 5.90 -13.24
N HIS A 79 -11.22 6.59 -12.36
CA HIS A 79 -10.65 7.06 -11.11
C HIS A 79 -10.33 5.87 -10.18
N THR A 80 -9.19 5.92 -9.51
CA THR A 80 -8.75 4.87 -8.58
C THR A 80 -9.69 4.68 -7.39
N VAL A 81 -10.40 5.76 -7.01
CA VAL A 81 -11.46 5.73 -5.99
C VAL A 81 -12.66 4.88 -6.43
N GLU A 82 -12.84 4.65 -7.73
CA GLU A 82 -13.92 3.83 -8.27
C GLU A 82 -13.44 2.40 -8.52
N LYS A 83 -12.31 2.23 -9.22
CA LYS A 83 -11.72 0.91 -9.54
C LYS A 83 -10.19 0.98 -9.57
N GLY A 84 -9.57 0.87 -8.41
CA GLY A 84 -8.12 0.88 -8.23
C GLY A 84 -7.52 -0.52 -8.10
N TYR A 85 -6.92 -0.82 -6.94
CA TYR A 85 -6.26 -2.09 -6.65
C TYR A 85 -7.28 -3.25 -6.71
N ARG A 86 -6.99 -4.27 -7.53
CA ARG A 86 -7.85 -5.45 -7.74
C ARG A 86 -9.31 -5.14 -8.10
N GLN A 87 -9.57 -4.01 -8.78
CA GLN A 87 -10.94 -3.52 -9.08
C GLN A 87 -11.74 -3.06 -7.85
N SER A 88 -11.10 -2.87 -6.71
CA SER A 88 -11.70 -2.29 -5.52
C SER A 88 -11.42 -0.79 -5.43
N PRO A 89 -12.35 0.00 -4.83
CA PRO A 89 -12.12 1.41 -4.58
C PRO A 89 -10.85 1.59 -3.73
N SER A 90 -9.86 2.30 -4.26
CA SER A 90 -8.54 2.44 -3.64
C SER A 90 -8.05 3.87 -3.67
N THR A 91 -7.63 4.36 -2.51
CA THR A 91 -7.01 5.67 -2.39
C THR A 91 -5.50 5.50 -2.42
N LEU A 92 -4.83 6.20 -3.33
CA LEU A 92 -3.38 6.28 -3.38
C LEU A 92 -2.97 7.64 -2.84
N ASN A 93 -2.13 7.63 -1.81
CA ASN A 93 -1.65 8.84 -1.17
C ASN A 93 -0.13 8.84 -1.12
N ASN A 94 0.45 10.04 -1.20
CA ASN A 94 1.87 10.21 -0.96
C ASN A 94 2.15 10.14 0.56
N VAL A 95 3.32 9.61 0.92
CA VAL A 95 3.76 9.44 2.30
C VAL A 95 3.84 10.80 3.02
N GLU A 96 4.28 11.86 2.33
CA GLU A 96 4.41 13.21 2.91
C GLU A 96 3.07 13.85 3.30
N THR A 97 1.95 13.38 2.75
CA THR A 97 0.60 13.92 3.02
C THR A 97 -0.12 13.18 4.16
N TRP A 98 0.40 12.03 4.61
CA TRP A 98 -0.20 11.20 5.67
C TRP A 98 0.67 11.07 6.92
N ALA A 99 1.85 11.70 6.94
CA ALA A 99 2.77 11.73 8.07
C ALA A 99 2.35 12.75 9.15
#